data_AF-A0A7W6MTY9-F1
#
_entry.id   AF-A0A7W6MTY9-F1
#
_cell.length_a   1.000
_cell.length_b   1.000
_cell.length_c   1.000
_cell.angle_alpha   90.00
_cell.angle_beta   90.00
_cell.angle_gamma   90.00
#
_symmetry.space_group_name_H-M   'P 1'
#
loop_
_entity.id
_entity.type
_entity.pdbx_description
1 polymer ?
#
loop_
_entity_poly.entity_id
_entity_poly.type
_entity_poly.pdbx_seq_one_letter_code
_entity_poly.pdbx_strand_id
1 'polypeptide(L)' 'MSELALWYRKRCSRRALAELDDHLLRDVGITQHEARRELRKSIYLF' A
#
# COMPACT_ATOMS: atom_id res chain seq x y z
N MET A 1 -3.90 -0.32 -21.30
CA MET A 1 -3.57 -1.12 -20.09
C MET A 1 -4.88 -1.59 -19.48
N SER A 2 -5.05 -2.88 -19.21
CA SER A 2 -6.29 -3.44 -18.66
C SER A 2 -6.51 -3.00 -17.21
N GLU A 3 -7.77 -2.95 -16.78
CA GLU A 3 -8.18 -2.61 -15.41
C GLU A 3 -7.52 -3.56 -14.38
N LEU A 4 -7.36 -4.84 -14.75
CA LEU A 4 -6.64 -5.84 -13.96
C LEU A 4 -5.15 -5.50 -13.75
N ALA A 5 -4.48 -4.93 -14.76
CA ALA A 5 -3.07 -4.56 -14.64
C ALA A 5 -2.89 -3.34 -13.72
N LEU A 6 -3.81 -2.36 -13.79
CA LEU A 6 -3.83 -1.22 -12.86
C LEU A 6 -4.08 -1.68 -11.42
N TRP A 7 -5.02 -2.60 -11.24
CA TRP A 7 -5.30 -3.24 -9.97
C TRP A 7 -4.07 -3.93 -9.40
N TYR A 8 -3.44 -4.79 -10.20
CA TYR A 8 -2.26 -5.55 -9.79
C TYR A 8 -1.13 -4.61 -9.37
N ARG A 9 -0.88 -3.56 -10.14
CA ARG A 9 0.12 -2.54 -9.82
C ARG A 9 -0.15 -1.86 -8.48
N LYS A 10 -1.38 -1.37 -8.25
CA LYS A 10 -1.78 -0.75 -6.98
C LYS A 10 -1.64 -1.72 -5.80
N ARG A 11 -2.01 -2.98 -6.00
CA ARG A 11 -1.89 -4.04 -4.98
C ARG A 11 -0.42 -4.30 -4.61
N CYS A 12 0.45 -4.42 -5.60
CA CYS A 12 1.90 -4.59 -5.39
C CYS A 12 2.51 -3.39 -4.66
N SER A 13 2.16 -2.16 -5.05
CA SER A 13 2.66 -0.95 -4.38
C SER A 13 2.22 -0.87 -2.92
N ARG A 14 0.94 -1.16 -2.61
CA ARG A 14 0.44 -1.18 -1.24
C ARG A 14 1.09 -2.29 -0.40
N ARG A 15 1.38 -3.44 -1.02
CA ARG A 15 2.09 -4.55 -0.36
C ARG A 15 3.52 -4.17 -0.04
N ALA A 16 4.24 -3.59 -1.00
CA ALA A 16 5.60 -3.10 -0.79
C ALA A 16 5.64 -2.08 0.35
N LEU A 17 4.69 -1.14 0.40
CA LEU A 17 4.56 -0.18 1.50
C LEU A 17 4.36 -0.87 2.86
N ALA A 18 3.53 -1.91 2.93
CA ALA A 18 3.26 -2.64 4.18
C ALA A 18 4.40 -3.56 4.64
N GLU A 19 5.32 -3.91 3.73
CA GLU A 19 6.50 -4.73 3.99
C GLU A 19 7.75 -3.89 4.32
N LEU A 20 7.69 -2.56 4.20
CA LEU A 20 8.77 -1.67 4.62
C LEU A 20 9.01 -1.73 6.13
N ASP A 21 10.29 -1.60 6.50
CA ASP A 21 10.69 -1.48 7.90
C ASP A 21 10.15 -0.20 8.55
N ASP A 22 9.92 -0.26 9.85
CA ASP A 22 9.37 0.84 10.65
C ASP A 22 10.14 2.16 10.51
N HIS A 23 11.46 2.11 10.30
CA HIS A 23 12.27 3.31 10.14
C HIS A 23 12.02 4.00 8.79
N LEU A 24 11.79 3.23 7.71
CA LEU A 24 11.43 3.77 6.39
C LEU A 24 10.01 4.33 6.39
N LEU A 25 9.10 3.67 7.10
CA LEU A 25 7.73 4.15 7.27
C LEU A 25 7.70 5.50 8.02
N ARG A 26 8.52 5.64 9.07
CA ARG A 26 8.68 6.91 9.80
C ARG A 26 9.24 8.03 8.94
N ASP A 27 10.17 7.74 8.03
CA ASP A 27 10.73 8.74 7.12
C ASP A 27 9.67 9.35 6.19
N VAL A 28 8.68 8.53 5.78
CA VAL A 28 7.51 8.96 4.99
C VAL A 28 6.37 9.48 5.89
N GLY A 29 6.55 9.46 7.22
CA GLY A 29 5.60 9.99 8.19
C GLY A 29 4.35 9.11 8.41
N ILE A 30 4.43 7.81 8.10
CA ILE A 30 3.32 6.87 8.32
C ILE A 30 3.72 5.75 9.28
N THR A 31 2.75 5.20 9.97
CA THR A 31 2.94 4.06 10.88
C THR A 31 2.75 2.72 10.17
N GLN A 32 3.31 1.65 10.72
CA GLN A 32 3.06 0.28 10.24
C GLN A 32 1.57 -0.08 10.26
N HIS A 33 0.82 0.45 11.24
CA HIS A 33 -0.62 0.29 11.30
C HIS A 33 -1.34 0.95 10.12
N GLU A 34 -0.95 2.18 9.76
CA GLU A 34 -1.49 2.89 8.60
C GLU A 34 -1.14 2.22 7.28
N ALA A 35 0.11 1.75 7.12
CA ALA A 35 0.54 0.99 5.96
C ALA A 35 -0.29 -0.30 5.78
N ARG A 36 -0.55 -1.03 6.87
CA ARG A 36 -1.44 -2.21 6.86
C ARG A 36 -2.90 -1.84 6.59
N ARG A 37 -3.37 -0.69 7.09
CA ARG A 37 -4.73 -0.20 6.83
C ARG A 37 -4.91 0.14 5.35
N GLU A 38 -3.90 0.75 4.73
CA GLU A 38 -3.87 1.05 3.30
C GLU A 38 -3.87 -0.24 2.46
N LEU A 39 -3.15 -1.27 2.88
CA LEU A 39 -3.16 -2.60 2.25
C LEU A 39 -4.55 -3.25 2.24
N ARG A 40 -5.36 -2.98 3.26
CA ARG A 40 -6.72 -3.53 3.42
C ARG A 40 -7.80 -2.73 2.69
N LYS A 41 -7.50 -1.54 2.16
CA LYS A 41 -8.48 -0.77 1.40
C LYS A 41 -8.86 -1.50 0.12
N SER A 42 -10.18 -1.57 -0.12
CA SER A 42 -10.71 -2.00 -1.40
C SER A 42 -10.18 -1.10 -2.51
N ILE A 43 -9.89 -1.67 -3.67
CA ILE A 43 -9.45 -0.91 -4.85
C ILE A 43 -10.55 -0.06 -5.49
N TYR A 44 -11.80 -0.28 -5.07
CA TYR A 44 -12.98 0.51 -5.45
C TYR A 44 -13.31 1.63 -4.46
N LEU A 45 -12.61 1.72 -3.33
CA LEU A 45 -12.77 2.78 -2.34
C LEU A 45 -11.48 3.59 -2.31
N PHE A 46 -11.57 4.82 -2.81
CA PHE A 46 -10.52 5.84 -2.75
C PHE A 46 -10.79 6.79 -1.59
#